data_AF-U4L0L0-F1
#
_entry.id   AF-U4L0L0-F1
#
_cell.length_a   1.000
_cell.length_b   1.000
_cell.length_c   1.000
_cell.angle_alpha   90.00
_cell.angle_beta   90.00
_cell.angle_gamma   90.00
#
_symmetry.space_group_name_H-M   'P 1'
#
loop_
_entity.id
_entity.type
_entity.pdbx_description
1 polymer ?
#
loop_
_entity_poly.entity_id
_entity_poly.type
_entity_poly.pdbx_seq_one_letter_code
_entity_poly.pdbx_strand_id
1 'polypeptide(L)'
;MEEVAPDPPAIIEEEESPPLPHIPVALPPTCSTQVLRLPVGFAMVIDDFLTGEECASLLQLAEATHSWEPALVNFGNGAQILALSARKCGRIIVDSHELADMLFQRIRPILEENEVAIIGADTKWRIANAPWKVTRINERLRFLRYKPGDYFRPHQDGHYFTPDETEQSFMTLQIYLGENLQEYEGGTTRFFFGPKEKITADIEPKQGRALVFQHRGLRHSGEPMKRGLKYAMRSDFMYTRKRD
;
A
#
# COMPACT_ATOMS: atom_id res chain seq x y z
N MET A 1 -35.22 23.30 49.18
CA MET A 1 -34.64 23.06 47.85
C MET A 1 -33.41 22.23 48.10
N GLU A 2 -33.51 20.91 47.94
CA GLU A 2 -32.35 20.01 47.98
C GLU A 2 -31.65 20.10 46.62
N GLU A 3 -30.38 20.49 46.62
CA GLU A 3 -29.52 20.39 45.45
C GLU A 3 -29.22 18.92 45.17
N VAL A 4 -29.67 18.45 44.01
CA VAL A 4 -29.27 17.16 43.46
C VAL A 4 -27.85 17.30 42.93
N ALA A 5 -26.91 16.56 43.51
CA ALA A 5 -25.54 16.51 43.02
C ALA A 5 -25.51 15.94 41.59
N PRO A 6 -24.69 16.48 40.68
CA PRO A 6 -24.58 15.98 39.31
C PRO A 6 -23.97 14.58 39.30
N ASP A 7 -24.48 13.72 38.42
CA ASP A 7 -23.92 12.39 38.19
C ASP A 7 -22.43 12.47 37.79
N PRO A 8 -21.61 11.52 38.26
CA PRO A 8 -20.21 11.45 37.84
C PRO A 8 -20.13 11.23 36.32
N PRO A 9 -19.11 11.79 35.65
CA PRO A 9 -18.93 11.63 34.22
C PRO A 9 -18.77 10.14 33.89
N ALA A 10 -19.46 9.70 32.83
CA ALA A 10 -19.31 8.35 32.29
C ALA A 10 -17.83 8.09 31.99
N ILE A 11 -17.30 7.00 32.55
CA ILE A 11 -15.99 6.48 32.19
C ILE A 11 -16.12 6.01 30.74
N ILE A 12 -15.47 6.73 29.82
CA ILE A 12 -15.30 6.27 28.45
C ILE A 12 -14.28 5.14 28.55
N GLU A 13 -14.72 3.89 28.40
CA GLU A 13 -13.81 2.76 28.24
C GLU A 13 -12.96 3.04 26.99
N GLU A 14 -11.64 3.16 27.16
CA GLU A 14 -10.72 3.18 26.03
C GLU A 14 -10.87 1.83 25.32
N GLU A 15 -11.43 1.81 24.10
CA GLU A 15 -11.46 0.62 23.26
C GLU A 15 -10.01 0.15 23.08
N GLU A 16 -9.69 -0.99 23.71
CA GLU A 16 -8.37 -1.59 23.63
C GLU A 16 -8.09 -1.92 22.15
N SER A 17 -7.01 -1.36 21.60
CA SER A 17 -6.66 -1.55 20.19
C SER A 17 -6.52 -3.05 19.89
N PRO A 18 -7.07 -3.56 18.76
CA PRO A 18 -7.00 -4.98 18.44
C PRO A 18 -5.54 -5.46 18.40
N PRO A 19 -5.26 -6.70 18.85
CA PRO A 19 -3.89 -7.21 18.89
C PRO A 19 -3.30 -7.26 17.48
N LEU A 20 -2.03 -6.86 17.36
CA LEU A 20 -1.33 -6.90 16.09
C LEU A 20 -1.09 -8.35 15.64
N PRO A 21 -1.27 -8.66 14.34
CA PRO A 21 -0.93 -9.96 13.81
C PRO A 21 0.59 -10.16 13.82
N HIS A 22 1.01 -11.39 14.07
CA HIS A 22 2.41 -11.76 13.96
C HIS A 22 2.78 -12.01 12.49
N ILE A 23 3.72 -11.21 11.96
CA ILE A 23 4.28 -11.40 10.63
C ILE A 23 5.76 -11.75 10.79
N PRO A 24 6.16 -13.04 10.61
CA PRO A 24 7.55 -13.46 10.69
C PRO A 24 8.48 -12.63 9.79
N VAL A 25 9.72 -12.37 10.20
CA VAL A 25 10.70 -11.71 9.30
C VAL A 25 11.07 -12.59 8.11
N ALA A 26 11.06 -13.92 8.28
CA ALA A 26 11.37 -14.85 7.20
C ALA A 26 10.27 -14.84 6.13
N LEU A 27 10.70 -14.87 4.86
CA LEU A 27 9.80 -15.05 3.72
C LEU A 27 9.27 -16.50 3.68
N PRO A 28 8.04 -16.73 3.20
CA PRO A 28 7.56 -18.08 2.92
C PRO A 28 8.51 -18.82 1.96
N PRO A 29 8.71 -20.15 2.11
CA PRO A 29 9.61 -20.91 1.23
C PRO A 29 9.24 -20.89 -0.25
N THR A 30 7.96 -20.62 -0.58
CA THR A 30 7.46 -20.50 -1.96
C THR A 30 7.56 -19.09 -2.52
N CYS A 31 8.07 -18.13 -1.72
CA CYS A 31 8.23 -16.75 -2.15
C CYS A 31 9.10 -16.65 -3.39
N SER A 32 8.64 -15.88 -4.38
CA SER A 32 9.39 -15.66 -5.62
C SER A 32 9.27 -14.22 -6.09
N THR A 33 10.33 -13.71 -6.72
CA THR A 33 10.44 -12.32 -7.14
C THR A 33 10.59 -12.22 -8.66
N GLN A 34 9.85 -11.31 -9.29
CA GLN A 34 9.94 -11.03 -10.72
C GLN A 34 9.91 -9.52 -10.97
N VAL A 35 11.04 -8.96 -11.42
CA VAL A 35 11.09 -7.60 -11.95
C VAL A 35 10.40 -7.56 -13.31
N LEU A 36 9.47 -6.63 -13.48
CA LEU A 36 8.67 -6.48 -14.70
C LEU A 36 9.50 -5.86 -15.83
N ARG A 37 9.34 -6.39 -17.05
CA ARG A 37 9.96 -5.83 -18.26
C ARG A 37 9.10 -4.69 -18.80
N LEU A 38 9.31 -3.50 -18.24
CA LEU A 38 8.60 -2.29 -18.65
C LEU A 38 9.45 -1.45 -19.63
N PRO A 39 8.83 -0.67 -20.53
CA PRO A 39 9.57 0.26 -21.40
C PRO A 39 10.33 1.33 -20.61
N VAL A 40 9.80 1.72 -19.44
CA VAL A 40 10.41 2.68 -18.51
C VAL A 40 10.04 2.34 -17.08
N GLY A 41 10.94 2.70 -16.16
CA GLY A 41 10.72 2.60 -14.72
C GLY A 41 10.86 1.19 -14.15
N PHE A 42 10.66 1.10 -12.85
CA PHE A 42 10.78 -0.10 -12.04
C PHE A 42 9.43 -0.52 -11.46
N ALA A 43 9.11 -1.79 -11.65
CA ALA A 43 8.08 -2.49 -10.91
C ALA A 43 8.48 -3.96 -10.74
N MET A 44 8.05 -4.57 -9.66
CA MET A 44 8.37 -5.95 -9.30
C MET A 44 7.18 -6.60 -8.60
N VAL A 45 6.91 -7.84 -9.00
CA VAL A 45 5.98 -8.73 -8.32
C VAL A 45 6.75 -9.63 -7.37
N ILE A 46 6.21 -9.82 -6.17
CA ILE A 46 6.69 -10.78 -5.18
C ILE A 46 5.51 -11.70 -4.88
N ASP A 47 5.53 -12.90 -5.44
CA ASP A 47 4.52 -13.91 -5.16
C ASP A 47 4.80 -14.61 -3.84
N ASP A 48 3.73 -14.96 -3.14
CA ASP A 48 3.76 -15.64 -1.84
C ASP A 48 4.62 -14.87 -0.80
N PHE A 49 4.52 -13.53 -0.82
CA PHE A 49 5.15 -12.64 0.16
C PHE A 49 4.50 -12.76 1.54
N LEU A 50 3.17 -12.91 1.56
CA LEU A 50 2.39 -13.31 2.73
C LEU A 50 1.70 -14.65 2.50
N THR A 51 1.50 -15.40 3.58
CA THR A 51 0.62 -16.58 3.57
C THR A 51 -0.86 -16.15 3.58
N GLY A 52 -1.77 -17.08 3.27
CA GLY A 52 -3.21 -16.82 3.36
C GLY A 52 -3.66 -16.45 4.78
N GLU A 53 -3.08 -17.09 5.81
CA GLU A 53 -3.37 -16.80 7.23
C GLU A 53 -2.90 -15.40 7.64
N GLU A 54 -1.73 -14.98 7.19
CA GLU A 54 -1.22 -13.62 7.41
C GLU A 54 -2.10 -12.58 6.72
N CYS A 55 -2.53 -12.85 5.47
CA CYS A 55 -3.48 -11.99 4.76
C CYS A 55 -4.81 -11.85 5.51
N ALA A 56 -5.37 -12.97 5.99
CA ALA A 56 -6.62 -12.97 6.75
C ALA A 56 -6.49 -12.19 8.06
N SER A 57 -5.37 -12.38 8.78
CA SER A 57 -5.12 -11.69 10.05
C SER A 57 -4.96 -10.17 9.87
N LEU A 58 -4.35 -9.73 8.77
CA LEU A 58 -4.27 -8.30 8.43
C LEU A 58 -5.64 -7.69 8.11
N LEU A 59 -6.52 -8.43 7.43
CA LEU A 59 -7.89 -7.98 7.17
C LEU A 59 -8.72 -7.91 8.45
N GLN A 60 -8.60 -8.92 9.32
CA GLN A 60 -9.26 -8.93 10.63
C GLN A 60 -8.81 -7.75 11.48
N LEU A 61 -7.50 -7.44 11.53
CA LEU A 61 -6.99 -6.26 12.22
C LEU A 61 -7.66 -4.98 11.69
N ALA A 62 -7.66 -4.79 10.36
CA ALA A 62 -8.22 -3.58 9.76
C ALA A 62 -9.71 -3.41 10.09
N GLU A 63 -10.50 -4.47 9.91
CA GLU A 63 -11.95 -4.46 10.15
C GLU A 63 -12.32 -4.36 11.64
N ALA A 64 -11.45 -4.83 12.54
CA ALA A 64 -11.58 -4.60 13.97
C ALA A 64 -11.20 -3.18 14.40
N THR A 65 -10.33 -2.50 13.64
CA THR A 65 -9.88 -1.13 13.96
C THR A 65 -10.92 -0.10 13.54
N HIS A 66 -11.42 -0.17 12.30
CA HIS A 66 -12.36 0.82 11.76
C HIS A 66 -13.33 0.21 10.74
N SER A 67 -14.42 0.93 10.48
CA SER A 67 -15.35 0.62 9.40
C SER A 67 -14.82 1.05 8.03
N TRP A 68 -15.23 0.34 6.97
CA TRP A 68 -14.91 0.69 5.60
C TRP A 68 -15.59 1.99 5.13
N GLU A 69 -14.82 3.03 4.87
CA GLU A 69 -15.31 4.33 4.36
C GLU A 69 -14.91 4.57 2.89
N PRO A 70 -15.60 5.44 2.14
CA PRO A 70 -15.16 5.83 0.80
C PRO A 70 -13.73 6.40 0.79
N ALA A 71 -12.89 5.88 -0.11
CA ALA A 71 -11.51 6.35 -0.24
C ALA A 71 -11.45 7.76 -0.88
N LEU A 72 -11.03 8.75 -0.09
CA LEU A 72 -10.82 10.12 -0.57
C LEU A 72 -9.48 10.26 -1.33
N VAL A 73 -9.43 11.22 -2.26
CA VAL A 73 -8.25 11.58 -3.07
C VAL A 73 -7.61 12.85 -2.52
N ASN A 74 -6.27 12.86 -2.42
CA ASN A 74 -5.52 14.06 -2.05
C ASN A 74 -5.58 15.08 -3.19
N PHE A 75 -6.08 16.29 -2.91
CA PHE A 75 -6.19 17.39 -3.87
C PHE A 75 -5.05 18.43 -3.72
N GLY A 76 -4.10 18.18 -2.82
CA GLY A 76 -3.03 19.12 -2.43
C GLY A 76 -3.35 19.88 -1.14
N ASN A 77 -2.34 20.48 -0.51
CA ASN A 77 -2.43 21.26 0.74
C ASN A 77 -3.19 20.56 1.90
N GLY A 78 -3.09 19.22 1.99
CA GLY A 78 -3.78 18.43 3.02
C GLY A 78 -5.29 18.22 2.78
N ALA A 79 -5.87 18.80 1.73
CA ALA A 79 -7.28 18.61 1.40
C ALA A 79 -7.53 17.23 0.79
N GLN A 80 -8.51 16.50 1.34
CA GLN A 80 -9.01 15.24 0.80
C GLN A 80 -10.44 15.44 0.29
N ILE A 81 -10.70 15.05 -0.96
CA ILE A 81 -12.03 15.16 -1.56
C ILE A 81 -12.53 13.80 -2.04
N LEU A 82 -13.85 13.61 -1.99
CA LEU A 82 -14.50 12.46 -2.63
C LEU A 82 -14.54 12.70 -4.14
N ALA A 83 -13.48 12.29 -4.84
CA ALA A 83 -13.40 12.40 -6.29
C ALA A 83 -13.75 11.06 -6.95
N LEU A 84 -15.05 10.75 -7.04
CA LEU A 84 -15.53 9.52 -7.69
C LEU A 84 -15.08 9.41 -9.16
N SER A 85 -14.79 10.53 -9.82
CA SER A 85 -14.21 10.56 -11.17
C SER A 85 -12.79 9.97 -11.21
N ALA A 86 -12.05 9.99 -10.11
CA ALA A 86 -10.71 9.45 -9.99
C ALA A 86 -10.71 8.05 -9.38
N ARG A 87 -11.41 7.83 -8.27
CA ARG A 87 -11.41 6.56 -7.54
C ARG A 87 -12.77 6.28 -6.93
N LYS A 88 -13.14 5.00 -6.94
CA LYS A 88 -14.27 4.47 -6.16
C LYS A 88 -13.80 3.18 -5.51
N CYS A 89 -13.57 3.20 -4.21
CA CYS A 89 -13.31 2.02 -3.39
C CYS A 89 -13.54 2.35 -1.90
N GLY A 90 -13.63 1.33 -1.06
CA GLY A 90 -13.55 1.46 0.39
C GLY A 90 -12.11 1.60 0.88
N ARG A 91 -11.90 2.25 2.02
CA ARG A 91 -10.62 2.40 2.70
C ARG A 91 -10.80 2.28 4.22
N ILE A 92 -9.86 1.59 4.84
CA ILE A 92 -9.55 1.67 6.27
C ILE A 92 -8.10 2.14 6.37
N ILE A 93 -7.78 2.95 7.38
CA ILE A 93 -6.43 3.39 7.66
C ILE A 93 -6.03 2.87 9.03
N VAL A 94 -4.89 2.21 9.11
CA VAL A 94 -4.27 1.79 10.36
C VAL A 94 -2.88 2.41 10.39
N ASP A 95 -2.63 3.31 11.34
CA ASP A 95 -1.31 3.85 11.59
C ASP A 95 -0.61 2.90 12.60
N SER A 96 0.44 2.17 12.18
CA SER A 96 1.20 1.26 13.06
C SER A 96 2.65 1.17 12.62
N HIS A 97 3.56 1.59 13.50
CA HIS A 97 5.00 1.50 13.27
C HIS A 97 5.49 0.06 13.36
N GLU A 98 4.94 -0.72 14.29
CA GLU A 98 5.31 -2.10 14.58
C GLU A 98 4.98 -3.00 13.38
N LEU A 99 3.77 -2.89 12.83
CA LEU A 99 3.38 -3.66 11.66
C LEU A 99 4.15 -3.23 10.41
N ALA A 100 4.38 -1.93 10.24
CA ALA A 100 5.22 -1.42 9.15
C ALA A 100 6.67 -1.94 9.25
N ASP A 101 7.24 -2.02 10.46
CA ASP A 101 8.57 -2.57 10.68
C ASP A 101 8.63 -4.08 10.40
N MET A 102 7.67 -4.88 10.88
CA MET A 102 7.62 -6.31 10.57
C MET A 102 7.62 -6.58 9.05
N LEU A 103 6.78 -5.84 8.30
CA LEU A 103 6.73 -5.93 6.84
C LEU A 103 8.04 -5.43 6.19
N PHE A 104 8.66 -4.39 6.75
CA PHE A 104 9.91 -3.84 6.23
C PHE A 104 11.07 -4.82 6.42
N GLN A 105 11.24 -5.39 7.61
CA GLN A 105 12.28 -6.38 7.88
C GLN A 105 12.15 -7.59 6.93
N ARG A 106 10.92 -8.03 6.65
CA ARG A 106 10.66 -9.14 5.71
C ARG A 106 11.03 -8.80 4.26
N ILE A 107 10.66 -7.62 3.76
CA ILE A 107 10.89 -7.26 2.35
C ILE A 107 12.29 -6.71 2.07
N ARG A 108 13.00 -6.25 3.10
CA ARG A 108 14.30 -5.58 2.96
C ARG A 108 15.34 -6.38 2.15
N PRO A 109 15.55 -7.71 2.35
CA PRO A 109 16.49 -8.47 1.54
C PRO A 109 16.17 -8.43 0.04
N ILE A 110 14.88 -8.43 -0.32
CA ILE A 110 14.41 -8.33 -1.70
C ILE A 110 14.74 -6.94 -2.28
N LEU A 111 14.60 -5.86 -1.50
CA LEU A 111 14.96 -4.52 -1.93
C LEU A 111 16.47 -4.38 -2.17
N GLU A 112 17.29 -5.02 -1.33
CA GLU A 112 18.74 -5.05 -1.46
C GLU A 112 19.17 -5.85 -2.71
N GLU A 113 18.62 -7.06 -2.89
CA GLU A 113 18.89 -7.93 -4.06
C GLU A 113 18.52 -7.27 -5.39
N ASN A 114 17.45 -6.47 -5.41
CA ASN A 114 16.94 -5.81 -6.63
C ASN A 114 17.48 -4.38 -6.83
N GLU A 115 18.47 -3.98 -6.04
CA GLU A 115 19.16 -2.67 -6.15
C GLU A 115 18.22 -1.47 -6.01
N VAL A 116 17.24 -1.57 -5.10
CA VAL A 116 16.27 -0.50 -4.78
C VAL A 116 16.28 -0.08 -3.31
N ALA A 117 17.15 -0.69 -2.49
CA ALA A 117 17.48 -0.18 -1.15
C ALA A 117 18.28 1.15 -1.20
N ILE A 118 19.01 1.39 -2.29
CA ILE A 118 19.62 2.68 -2.62
C ILE A 118 19.14 3.09 -4.01
N ILE A 119 18.64 4.32 -4.14
CA ILE A 119 18.12 4.87 -5.39
C ILE A 119 18.79 6.21 -5.68
N GLY A 120 18.91 6.58 -6.96
CA GLY A 120 19.47 7.87 -7.35
C GLY A 120 19.77 7.95 -8.85
N ALA A 121 20.31 9.07 -9.31
CA ALA A 121 20.51 9.32 -10.74
C ALA A 121 21.51 8.33 -11.37
N ASP A 122 22.45 7.85 -10.56
CA ASP A 122 23.53 6.93 -10.93
C ASP A 122 23.21 5.46 -10.61
N THR A 123 22.01 5.16 -10.09
CA THR A 123 21.60 3.76 -9.85
C THR A 123 20.91 3.18 -11.07
N LYS A 124 20.89 1.84 -11.16
CA LYS A 124 20.29 1.07 -12.26
C LYS A 124 18.91 1.57 -12.70
N TRP A 125 18.05 1.88 -11.73
CA TRP A 125 16.65 2.22 -11.97
C TRP A 125 16.37 3.72 -12.07
N ARG A 126 17.32 4.58 -11.66
CA ARG A 126 17.21 6.05 -11.80
C ARG A 126 15.92 6.64 -11.22
N ILE A 127 15.42 6.06 -10.12
CA ILE A 127 14.12 6.40 -9.50
C ILE A 127 14.12 7.82 -8.90
N ALA A 128 15.28 8.29 -8.42
CA ALA A 128 15.46 9.61 -7.83
C ALA A 128 16.60 10.38 -8.53
N ASN A 129 16.63 11.71 -8.41
CA ASN A 129 17.68 12.54 -9.02
C ASN A 129 18.94 12.69 -8.15
N ALA A 130 18.89 12.26 -6.89
CA ALA A 130 19.97 12.33 -5.90
C ALA A 130 20.07 10.97 -5.18
N PRO A 131 21.15 10.66 -4.45
CA PRO A 131 21.25 9.39 -3.74
C PRO A 131 20.36 9.37 -2.48
N TRP A 132 19.56 8.32 -2.35
CA TRP A 132 18.69 8.07 -1.21
C TRP A 132 18.83 6.63 -0.74
N LYS A 133 18.61 6.39 0.56
CA LYS A 133 18.64 5.06 1.17
C LYS A 133 17.28 4.77 1.80
N VAL A 134 16.73 3.59 1.54
CA VAL A 134 15.48 3.14 2.16
C VAL A 134 15.67 3.01 3.67
N THR A 135 14.68 3.45 4.43
CA THR A 135 14.73 3.45 5.89
C THR A 135 13.67 2.55 6.50
N ARG A 136 12.45 2.58 5.94
CA ARG A 136 11.27 1.88 6.48
C ARG A 136 10.11 1.86 5.48
N ILE A 137 9.04 1.15 5.85
CA ILE A 137 7.71 1.37 5.28
C ILE A 137 7.01 2.49 6.07
N ASN A 138 6.21 3.31 5.40
CA ASN A 138 5.39 4.33 6.04
C ASN A 138 4.36 3.68 6.98
N GLU A 139 4.23 4.20 8.20
CA GLU A 139 3.37 3.70 9.27
C GLU A 139 1.88 3.73 8.91
N ARG A 140 1.48 4.58 7.95
CA ARG A 140 0.11 4.75 7.49
C ARG A 140 -0.30 3.67 6.50
N LEU A 141 -0.73 2.53 7.02
CA LEU A 141 -1.19 1.39 6.23
C LEU A 141 -2.62 1.61 5.75
N ARG A 142 -2.81 1.61 4.42
CA ARG A 142 -4.12 1.87 3.79
C ARG A 142 -4.68 0.56 3.28
N PHE A 143 -5.66 0.02 3.99
CA PHE A 143 -6.44 -1.13 3.54
C PHE A 143 -7.51 -0.65 2.57
N LEU A 144 -7.66 -1.33 1.45
CA LEU A 144 -8.53 -0.96 0.35
C LEU A 144 -9.44 -2.13 0.01
N ARG A 145 -10.73 -1.84 -0.20
CA ARG A 145 -11.75 -2.81 -0.62
C ARG A 145 -12.45 -2.35 -1.88
N TYR A 146 -12.45 -3.20 -2.90
CA TYR A 146 -13.12 -2.94 -4.18
C TYR A 146 -14.26 -3.94 -4.36
N LYS A 147 -15.48 -3.42 -4.51
CA LYS A 147 -16.69 -4.16 -4.85
C LYS A 147 -16.95 -4.11 -6.35
N PRO A 148 -17.85 -4.93 -6.92
CA PRO A 148 -18.22 -4.81 -8.33
C PRO A 148 -18.59 -3.35 -8.72
N GLY A 149 -17.95 -2.85 -9.78
CA GLY A 149 -18.05 -1.47 -10.25
C GLY A 149 -17.10 -0.47 -9.59
N ASP A 150 -16.31 -0.86 -8.60
CA ASP A 150 -15.24 -0.05 -8.00
C ASP A 150 -13.98 -0.08 -8.87
N TYR A 151 -13.19 1.01 -8.83
CA TYR A 151 -12.03 1.22 -9.70
C TYR A 151 -11.08 2.27 -9.14
N PHE A 152 -9.88 2.35 -9.73
CA PHE A 152 -9.01 3.51 -9.64
C PHE A 152 -8.50 3.88 -11.04
N ARG A 153 -8.87 5.06 -11.54
CA ARG A 153 -8.53 5.51 -12.89
C ARG A 153 -7.01 5.64 -13.09
N PRO A 154 -6.52 5.66 -14.35
CA PRO A 154 -5.12 5.88 -14.65
C PRO A 154 -4.54 7.12 -13.96
N HIS A 155 -3.49 6.91 -13.17
CA HIS A 155 -2.81 7.93 -12.36
C HIS A 155 -1.34 7.57 -12.15
N GLN A 156 -0.63 8.43 -11.44
CA GLN A 156 0.67 8.15 -10.85
C GLN A 156 0.57 8.41 -9.36
N ASP A 157 1.27 7.61 -8.56
CA ASP A 157 1.33 7.86 -7.13
C ASP A 157 2.16 9.12 -6.85
N GLY A 158 1.76 9.86 -5.81
CA GLY A 158 2.45 11.07 -5.37
C GLY A 158 3.51 10.76 -4.33
N HIS A 159 4.53 11.60 -4.28
CA HIS A 159 5.52 11.58 -3.19
C HIS A 159 4.90 12.08 -1.88
N TYR A 160 5.32 11.48 -0.77
CA TYR A 160 5.05 11.94 0.57
C TYR A 160 6.36 12.34 1.25
N PHE A 161 6.36 13.48 1.93
CA PHE A 161 7.44 13.90 2.82
C PHE A 161 6.96 13.75 4.26
N THR A 162 7.85 13.31 5.14
CA THR A 162 7.59 13.44 6.59
C THR A 162 7.43 14.91 6.97
N PRO A 163 6.68 15.23 8.04
CA PRO A 163 6.49 16.62 8.46
C PRO A 163 7.78 17.40 8.74
N ASP A 164 8.85 16.70 9.14
CA ASP A 164 10.19 17.25 9.38
C ASP A 164 11.10 17.24 8.13
N GLU A 165 10.58 16.78 6.98
CA GLU A 165 11.26 16.67 5.69
C GLU A 165 12.53 15.79 5.69
N THR A 166 12.71 14.93 6.69
CA THR A 166 13.89 14.06 6.80
C THR A 166 13.79 12.83 5.90
N GLU A 167 12.57 12.41 5.54
CA GLU A 167 12.31 11.28 4.66
C GLU A 167 11.30 11.62 3.56
N GLN A 168 11.46 10.96 2.41
CA GLN A 168 10.57 11.07 1.26
C GLN A 168 10.22 9.68 0.71
N SER A 169 8.99 9.47 0.27
CA SER A 169 8.61 8.25 -0.46
C SER A 169 8.86 8.33 -1.96
N PHE A 170 9.28 7.21 -2.55
CA PHE A 170 9.55 7.09 -3.99
C PHE A 170 8.90 5.88 -4.66
N MET A 171 8.50 4.89 -3.86
CA MET A 171 7.92 3.65 -4.35
C MET A 171 6.75 3.23 -3.48
N THR A 172 5.74 2.65 -4.13
CA THR A 172 4.56 2.08 -3.52
C THR A 172 4.80 0.62 -3.21
N LEU A 173 4.34 0.17 -2.04
CA LEU A 173 4.11 -1.23 -1.70
C LEU A 173 2.61 -1.48 -1.73
N GLN A 174 2.15 -2.41 -2.58
CA GLN A 174 0.77 -2.88 -2.60
C GLN A 174 0.73 -4.40 -2.41
N ILE A 175 0.07 -4.88 -1.35
CA ILE A 175 -0.08 -6.30 -1.05
C ILE A 175 -1.54 -6.69 -1.26
N TYR A 176 -1.80 -7.73 -2.04
CA TYR A 176 -3.14 -8.26 -2.27
C TYR A 176 -3.50 -9.28 -1.17
N LEU A 177 -4.62 -9.03 -0.48
CA LEU A 177 -4.99 -9.76 0.74
C LEU A 177 -6.18 -10.70 0.54
N GLY A 178 -7.01 -10.42 -0.46
CA GLY A 178 -8.24 -11.19 -0.68
C GLY A 178 -7.92 -12.61 -1.12
N GLU A 179 -8.68 -13.59 -0.62
CA GLU A 179 -8.60 -14.97 -1.06
C GLU A 179 -8.89 -15.08 -2.56
N ASN A 180 -8.09 -15.88 -3.26
CA ASN A 180 -8.31 -16.23 -4.65
C ASN A 180 -9.41 -17.30 -4.75
N LEU A 181 -10.63 -16.98 -4.32
CA LEU A 181 -11.77 -17.86 -4.57
C LEU A 181 -12.01 -17.92 -6.08
N GLN A 182 -12.47 -19.06 -6.60
CA GLN A 182 -12.69 -19.31 -8.05
C GLN A 182 -13.68 -18.35 -8.76
N GLU A 183 -14.08 -17.26 -8.10
CA GLU A 183 -15.14 -16.34 -8.54
C GLU A 183 -14.70 -14.86 -8.69
N TYR A 184 -13.41 -14.50 -8.63
CA TYR A 184 -12.99 -13.11 -8.88
C TYR A 184 -12.83 -12.80 -10.37
N GLU A 185 -13.26 -11.61 -10.81
CA GLU A 185 -13.02 -11.10 -12.16
C GLU A 185 -12.80 -9.58 -12.14
N GLY A 186 -11.76 -9.12 -12.83
CA GLY A 186 -11.36 -7.71 -12.84
C GLY A 186 -10.46 -7.34 -11.66
N GLY A 187 -10.33 -6.04 -11.38
CA GLY A 187 -9.47 -5.58 -10.28
C GLY A 187 -7.97 -5.64 -10.58
N THR A 188 -7.56 -5.96 -11.80
CA THR A 188 -6.16 -5.94 -12.26
C THR A 188 -5.49 -4.60 -11.97
N THR A 189 -4.25 -4.62 -11.49
CA THR A 189 -3.41 -3.40 -11.51
C THR A 189 -2.70 -3.34 -12.85
N ARG A 190 -3.02 -2.33 -13.67
CA ARG A 190 -2.58 -2.22 -15.05
C ARG A 190 -1.59 -1.07 -15.22
N PHE A 191 -0.45 -1.34 -15.84
CA PHE A 191 0.56 -0.34 -16.17
C PHE A 191 0.44 0.12 -17.62
N PHE A 192 0.73 1.40 -17.84
CA PHE A 192 0.65 2.05 -19.15
C PHE A 192 1.94 2.77 -19.52
N PHE A 193 2.18 2.92 -20.82
CA PHE A 193 3.29 3.70 -21.35
C PHE A 193 2.89 4.60 -22.53
N GLY A 194 3.49 5.80 -22.55
CA GLY A 194 3.35 6.77 -23.62
C GLY A 194 2.03 7.54 -23.61
N PRO A 195 1.88 8.54 -24.50
CA PRO A 195 0.72 9.44 -24.52
C PRO A 195 -0.59 8.75 -24.92
N LYS A 196 -0.51 7.57 -25.54
CA LYS A 196 -1.68 6.75 -25.92
C LYS A 196 -2.05 5.71 -24.86
N GLU A 197 -1.42 5.74 -23.68
CA GLU A 197 -1.64 4.78 -22.60
C GLU A 197 -1.60 3.32 -23.10
N LYS A 198 -0.53 2.95 -23.82
CA LYS A 198 -0.35 1.56 -24.26
C LYS A 198 -0.16 0.67 -23.03
N ILE A 199 -0.95 -0.40 -22.92
CA ILE A 199 -0.82 -1.39 -21.84
C ILE A 199 0.57 -2.05 -21.92
N THR A 200 1.29 -2.06 -20.80
CA THR A 200 2.64 -2.65 -20.70
C THR A 200 2.70 -3.87 -19.79
N ALA A 201 1.86 -3.91 -18.75
CA ALA A 201 1.75 -5.06 -17.86
C ALA A 201 0.39 -5.06 -17.15
N ASP A 202 -0.13 -6.25 -16.90
CA ASP A 202 -1.33 -6.50 -16.11
C ASP A 202 -0.95 -7.41 -14.93
N ILE A 203 -1.24 -6.94 -13.71
CA ILE A 203 -0.94 -7.65 -12.47
C ILE A 203 -2.26 -8.02 -11.80
N GLU A 204 -2.61 -9.30 -11.94
CA GLU A 204 -3.78 -9.86 -11.29
C GLU A 204 -3.64 -9.85 -9.76
N PRO A 205 -4.71 -9.54 -9.02
CA PRO A 205 -4.71 -9.57 -7.56
C PRO A 205 -4.68 -11.03 -7.09
N LYS A 206 -3.49 -11.54 -6.77
CA LYS A 206 -3.28 -12.87 -6.20
C LYS A 206 -3.10 -12.75 -4.69
N GLN A 207 -3.85 -13.46 -3.86
CA GLN A 207 -3.62 -13.49 -2.41
C GLN A 207 -2.14 -13.67 -2.07
N GLY A 208 -1.63 -12.88 -1.12
CA GLY A 208 -0.25 -12.95 -0.65
C GLY A 208 0.79 -12.31 -1.57
N ARG A 209 0.41 -11.89 -2.78
CA ARG A 209 1.31 -11.18 -3.70
C ARG A 209 1.55 -9.75 -3.22
N ALA A 210 2.80 -9.33 -3.20
CA ALA A 210 3.19 -7.92 -3.15
C ALA A 210 3.57 -7.41 -4.54
N LEU A 211 3.27 -6.14 -4.79
CA LEU A 211 3.65 -5.37 -5.96
C LEU A 211 4.39 -4.13 -5.47
N VAL A 212 5.66 -4.01 -5.86
CA VAL A 212 6.51 -2.85 -5.57
C VAL A 212 6.72 -2.08 -6.85
N PHE A 213 6.51 -0.77 -6.86
CA PHE A 213 6.65 0.02 -8.08
C PHE A 213 6.97 1.48 -7.79
N GLN A 214 7.73 2.12 -8.68
CA GLN A 214 8.09 3.53 -8.51
C GLN A 214 6.92 4.47 -8.76
N HIS A 215 6.93 5.64 -8.11
CA HIS A 215 5.91 6.68 -8.28
C HIS A 215 6.07 7.42 -9.61
N ARG A 216 7.23 8.05 -9.82
CA ARG A 216 7.48 8.94 -10.95
C ARG A 216 7.63 8.16 -12.25
N GLY A 217 6.99 8.63 -13.31
CA GLY A 217 7.10 8.05 -14.66
C GLY A 217 6.36 6.73 -14.86
N LEU A 218 5.67 6.20 -13.84
CA LEU A 218 5.00 4.91 -13.93
C LEU A 218 3.48 5.04 -13.73
N ARG A 219 2.78 5.19 -14.85
CA ARG A 219 1.34 5.40 -14.89
C ARG A 219 0.60 4.06 -14.79
N HIS A 220 -0.42 3.99 -13.94
CA HIS A 220 -1.15 2.76 -13.69
C HIS A 220 -2.61 3.00 -13.25
N SER A 221 -3.44 1.97 -13.30
CA SER A 221 -4.84 1.95 -12.84
C SER A 221 -5.12 0.72 -11.98
N GLY A 222 -6.21 0.80 -11.21
CA GLY A 222 -6.93 -0.37 -10.72
C GLY A 222 -8.16 -0.58 -11.60
N GLU A 223 -8.10 -1.58 -12.48
CA GLU A 223 -9.17 -1.87 -13.42
C GLU A 223 -10.47 -2.21 -12.68
N PRO A 224 -11.64 -1.93 -13.28
CA PRO A 224 -12.92 -2.15 -12.62
C PRO A 224 -13.06 -3.58 -12.10
N MET A 225 -13.52 -3.72 -10.85
CA MET A 225 -13.94 -5.02 -10.35
C MET A 225 -15.26 -5.40 -11.03
N LYS A 226 -15.37 -6.62 -11.55
CA LYS A 226 -16.60 -7.10 -12.20
C LYS A 226 -17.37 -8.07 -11.31
N ARG A 227 -16.67 -8.95 -10.60
CA ARG A 227 -17.25 -9.96 -9.70
C ARG A 227 -16.30 -10.26 -8.54
N GLY A 228 -16.84 -10.54 -7.36
CA GLY A 228 -16.07 -10.79 -6.14
C GLY A 228 -15.63 -9.50 -5.44
N LEU A 229 -14.75 -9.66 -4.44
CA LEU A 229 -14.17 -8.57 -3.67
C LEU A 229 -12.65 -8.60 -3.79
N LYS A 230 -12.04 -7.46 -4.16
CA LYS A 230 -10.59 -7.29 -4.09
C LYS A 230 -10.24 -6.55 -2.82
N TYR A 231 -9.31 -7.12 -2.06
CA TYR A 231 -8.69 -6.48 -0.91
C TYR A 231 -7.20 -6.25 -1.16
N ALA A 232 -6.70 -5.10 -0.75
CA ALA A 232 -5.27 -4.81 -0.77
C ALA A 232 -4.87 -3.92 0.41
N MET A 233 -3.64 -4.06 0.90
CA MET A 233 -2.99 -3.05 1.74
C MET A 233 -2.00 -2.28 0.88
N ARG A 234 -1.99 -0.95 1.01
CA ARG A 234 -1.02 -0.07 0.37
C ARG A 234 -0.29 0.78 1.40
N SER A 235 1.03 0.85 1.27
CA SER A 235 1.87 1.84 1.93
C SER A 235 2.99 2.25 0.98
N ASP A 236 3.93 3.07 1.45
CA ASP A 236 5.02 3.60 0.67
C ASP A 236 6.36 3.30 1.36
N PHE A 237 7.41 3.08 0.56
CA PHE A 237 8.78 2.99 1.08
C PHE A 237 9.33 4.39 1.31
N MET A 238 9.76 4.65 2.55
CA MET A 238 10.38 5.89 2.97
C MET A 238 11.90 5.82 2.76
N TYR A 239 12.47 6.94 2.33
CA TYR A 239 13.89 7.07 2.06
C TYR A 239 14.43 8.34 2.70
N THR A 240 15.65 8.26 3.24
CA THR A 240 16.40 9.45 3.64
C THR A 240 17.50 9.77 2.64
N ARG A 241 17.88 11.05 2.54
CA ARG A 241 18.99 11.46 1.67
C ARG A 241 20.27 10.80 2.17
N LYS A 242 21.01 10.17 1.27
CA LYS A 242 22.37 9.74 1.59
C LYS A 242 23.22 11.00 1.63
N ARG A 243 23.66 11.42 2.81
CA ARG A 243 24.73 12.40 2.94
C ARG A 243 26.03 11.66 2.68
N ASP A 244 26.90 12.26 1.88
CA ASP A 244 28.27 11.77 1.68
C ASP A 244 29.05 11.72 2.99
#